data_AF-A0A6M0C0Q3-F1
#
_entry.id   AF-A0A6M0C0Q3-F1
#
_cell.length_a   1.000
_cell.length_b   1.000
_cell.length_c   1.000
_cell.angle_alpha   90.00
_cell.angle_beta   90.00
_cell.angle_gamma   90.00
#
_symmetry.space_group_name_H-M   'P 1'
#
loop_
_entity.id
_entity.type
_entity.pdbx_description
1 polymer ?
#
loop_
_entity_poly.entity_id
_entity_poly.type
_entity_poly.pdbx_seq_one_letter_code
_entity_poly.pdbx_strand_id
1 'polypeptide(L)'
;MGAKIEGAGTKTININGVSQLHAVNYPIIPDRIEAGTFLVAGAITRSEITIGPVIPEHLRAVIFKLEAIGAKIIREDSDRLRIVPAYQHAATNIETQPYPGFPTDMQPQFMALLA
;
A
#
# COMPACT_ATOMS: atom_id res chain seq x y z
N MET A 1 -1.04 22.60 14.83
CA MET A 1 -0.37 22.69 13.51
C MET A 1 -1.07 23.80 12.74
N GLY A 2 -0.36 24.89 12.43
CA GLY A 2 -0.91 26.10 11.79
C GLY A 2 -0.20 26.46 10.47
N ALA A 3 0.47 25.48 9.86
CA ALA A 3 1.18 25.66 8.60
C ALA A 3 0.20 25.75 7.43
N LYS A 4 0.57 26.48 6.38
CA LYS A 4 -0.18 26.58 5.13
C LYS A 4 0.59 25.85 4.03
N ILE A 5 0.22 24.59 3.82
CA ILE A 5 0.86 23.68 2.86
C ILE A 5 -0.22 23.16 1.91
N GLU A 6 0.02 23.30 0.62
CA GLU A 6 -0.89 22.85 -0.44
C GLU A 6 -0.13 21.99 -1.47
N GLY A 7 -0.84 21.08 -2.13
CA GLY A 7 -0.27 20.23 -3.18
C GLY A 7 0.53 19.01 -2.69
N ALA A 8 0.50 18.70 -1.40
CA ALA A 8 1.11 17.46 -0.87
C ALA A 8 0.54 16.22 -1.57
N GLY A 9 1.41 15.34 -2.06
CA GLY A 9 1.03 14.18 -2.88
C GLY A 9 0.93 14.47 -4.39
N THR A 10 1.15 15.71 -4.81
CA THR A 10 1.27 16.08 -6.23
C THR A 10 2.72 16.36 -6.62
N LYS A 11 2.96 16.74 -7.88
CA LYS A 11 4.31 17.08 -8.38
C LYS A 11 4.86 18.40 -7.82
N THR A 12 4.00 19.26 -7.29
CA THR A 12 4.37 20.59 -6.80
C THR A 12 3.76 20.84 -5.44
N ILE A 13 4.59 21.24 -4.47
CA ILE A 13 4.15 21.61 -3.13
C ILE A 13 4.38 23.12 -2.96
N ASN A 14 3.33 23.83 -2.56
CA ASN A 14 3.40 25.27 -2.26
C ASN A 14 3.29 25.47 -0.75
N ILE A 15 4.23 26.23 -0.18
CA ILE A 15 4.29 26.48 1.26
C ILE A 15 4.25 27.99 1.48
N ASN A 16 3.21 28.46 2.17
CA ASN A 16 3.11 29.86 2.60
C ASN A 16 3.62 29.97 4.05
N GLY A 17 4.68 30.75 4.25
CA GLY A 17 5.28 30.96 5.56
C GLY A 17 4.28 31.50 6.59
N VAL A 18 4.42 31.04 7.84
CA VAL A 18 3.61 31.49 8.99
C VAL A 18 4.54 31.88 10.15
N SER A 19 4.08 32.76 11.03
CA SER A 19 4.90 33.30 12.11
C SER A 19 5.22 32.27 13.20
N GLN A 20 4.28 31.37 13.50
CA GLN A 20 4.41 30.35 14.55
C GLN A 20 3.61 29.10 14.21
N LEU A 21 4.03 27.97 14.76
CA LEU A 21 3.29 26.70 14.78
C LEU A 21 2.78 26.43 16.20
N HIS A 22 1.77 25.57 16.31
CA HIS A 22 1.21 25.14 17.59
C HIS A 22 1.03 23.63 17.63
N ALA A 23 0.93 23.07 18.84
CA ALA A 23 0.65 21.66 19.05
C ALA A 23 -0.69 21.24 18.42
N VAL A 24 -0.79 19.95 18.08
CA VAL A 24 -2.04 19.28 17.72
C VAL A 24 -1.87 17.78 17.98
N ASN A 25 -3.00 17.09 18.11
CA ASN A 25 -3.03 15.64 18.04
C ASN A 25 -3.22 15.21 16.59
N TYR A 26 -2.43 14.25 16.12
CA TYR A 26 -2.51 13.73 14.76
C TYR A 26 -2.37 12.21 14.78
N PRO A 27 -3.35 11.44 14.26
CA PRO A 27 -3.25 10.00 14.16
C PRO A 27 -2.27 9.62 13.04
N ILE A 28 -1.37 8.67 13.31
CA ILE A 28 -0.43 8.16 12.31
C ILE A 28 -1.19 7.26 11.32
N ILE A 29 -0.86 7.41 10.03
CA ILE A 29 -1.44 6.56 8.98
C ILE A 29 -0.98 5.10 9.13
N PRO A 30 -1.78 4.11 8.69
CA PRO A 30 -1.35 2.71 8.70
C PRO A 30 -0.12 2.45 7.84
N ASP A 31 0.71 1.48 8.23
CA ASP A 31 1.89 1.09 7.49
C ASP A 31 1.52 0.25 6.26
N ARG A 32 1.65 0.86 5.08
CA ARG A 32 1.35 0.20 3.80
C ARG A 32 2.35 -0.91 3.43
N ILE A 33 3.58 -0.89 3.94
CA ILE A 33 4.58 -1.93 3.66
C ILE A 33 4.30 -3.16 4.52
N GLU A 34 3.94 -2.97 5.79
CA GLU A 34 3.47 -4.05 6.67
C GLU A 34 2.21 -4.71 6.09
N ALA A 35 1.20 -3.90 5.76
CA ALA A 35 -0.04 -4.39 5.16
C ALA A 35 0.22 -5.18 3.86
N GLY A 36 1.04 -4.62 2.96
CA GLY A 36 1.44 -5.30 1.72
C GLY A 36 2.18 -6.61 1.99
N THR A 37 3.04 -6.66 3.01
CA THR A 37 3.79 -7.85 3.40
C THR A 37 2.85 -8.96 3.85
N PHE A 38 1.82 -8.66 4.66
CA PHE A 38 0.81 -9.65 5.04
C PHE A 38 -0.02 -10.12 3.85
N LEU A 39 -0.44 -9.24 2.93
CA LEU A 39 -1.12 -9.66 1.70
C LEU A 39 -0.27 -10.64 0.89
N VAL A 40 1.01 -10.34 0.72
CA VAL A 40 1.96 -11.25 0.05
C VAL A 40 2.10 -12.56 0.81
N ALA A 41 2.17 -12.54 2.15
CA ALA A 41 2.22 -13.75 2.96
C ALA A 41 0.96 -14.64 2.77
N GLY A 42 -0.22 -14.03 2.68
CA GLY A 42 -1.46 -14.73 2.34
C GLY A 42 -1.40 -15.41 0.97
N ALA A 43 -0.84 -14.73 -0.03
CA ALA A 43 -0.62 -15.29 -1.36
C ALA A 43 0.38 -16.47 -1.34
N ILE A 44 1.54 -16.31 -0.70
CA ILE A 44 2.58 -17.35 -0.60
C ILE A 44 2.03 -18.60 0.08
N THR A 45 1.37 -18.42 1.22
CA THR A 45 0.89 -19.53 2.05
C THR A 45 -0.42 -20.13 1.56
N ARG A 46 -1.03 -19.56 0.51
CA ARG A 46 -2.38 -19.89 0.05
C ARG A 46 -3.42 -19.81 1.17
N SER A 47 -3.25 -18.85 2.06
CA SER A 47 -4.20 -18.57 3.15
C SER A 47 -5.10 -17.39 2.80
N GLU A 48 -6.40 -17.56 3.00
CA GLU A 48 -7.35 -16.46 2.94
C GLU A 48 -7.28 -15.68 4.25
N ILE A 49 -6.89 -14.40 4.19
CA ILE A 49 -6.72 -13.55 5.37
C ILE A 49 -7.33 -12.16 5.13
N THR A 50 -7.84 -11.55 6.20
CA THR A 50 -8.28 -10.16 6.21
C THR A 50 -7.31 -9.34 7.05
N ILE A 51 -6.90 -8.18 6.55
CA ILE A 51 -5.99 -7.25 7.22
C ILE A 51 -6.66 -5.89 7.39
N GLY A 52 -6.31 -5.20 8.47
CA GLY A 52 -6.74 -3.84 8.80
C GLY A 52 -6.07 -3.37 10.10
N PRO A 53 -5.97 -2.05 10.34
CA PRO A 53 -6.44 -0.97 9.47
C PRO A 53 -5.50 -0.76 8.27
N VAL A 54 -6.06 -0.43 7.12
CA VAL A 54 -5.31 -0.07 5.90
C VAL A 54 -5.97 1.10 5.18
N ILE A 55 -5.23 1.78 4.30
CA ILE A 55 -5.79 2.72 3.32
C ILE A 55 -5.59 2.07 1.95
N PRO A 56 -6.62 1.44 1.35
CA PRO A 56 -6.47 0.69 0.10
C PRO A 56 -5.81 1.47 -1.03
N GLU A 57 -6.05 2.78 -1.07
CA GLU A 57 -5.50 3.69 -2.07
C GLU A 57 -3.97 3.78 -1.98
N HIS A 58 -3.37 3.60 -0.80
CA HIS A 58 -1.91 3.54 -0.62
C HIS A 58 -1.27 2.24 -1.11
N LEU A 59 -2.07 1.20 -1.35
CA LEU A 59 -1.66 -0.14 -1.75
C LEU A 59 -1.97 -0.45 -3.21
N ARG A 60 -2.50 0.51 -3.98
CA ARG A 60 -3.05 0.27 -5.34
C ARG A 60 -2.10 -0.48 -6.27
N ALA A 61 -0.82 -0.11 -6.31
CA ALA A 61 0.16 -0.80 -7.16
C ALA A 61 0.46 -2.24 -6.69
N VAL A 62 0.46 -2.49 -5.37
CA VAL A 62 0.65 -3.81 -4.78
C VAL A 62 -0.56 -4.70 -5.08
N ILE A 63 -1.77 -4.19 -4.86
CA ILE A 63 -3.03 -4.86 -5.16
C ILE A 63 -3.08 -5.26 -6.63
N PHE A 64 -2.79 -4.32 -7.54
CA PHE A 64 -2.76 -4.58 -8.96
C PHE A 64 -1.80 -5.72 -9.34
N LYS A 65 -0.63 -5.82 -8.70
CA LYS A 65 0.32 -6.90 -8.95
C LYS A 65 -0.10 -8.23 -8.35
N LEU A 66 -0.74 -8.24 -7.17
CA LEU A 66 -1.34 -9.45 -6.60
C LEU A 66 -2.48 -9.99 -7.48
N GLU A 67 -3.31 -9.09 -8.03
CA GLU A 67 -4.38 -9.46 -8.96
C GLU A 67 -3.83 -9.97 -10.29
N ALA A 68 -2.75 -9.37 -10.80
CA ALA A 68 -2.10 -9.80 -12.03
C ALA A 68 -1.52 -11.24 -11.94
N ILE A 69 -1.18 -11.71 -10.74
CA ILE A 69 -0.74 -13.10 -10.52
C ILE A 69 -1.90 -14.07 -10.20
N GLY A 70 -3.15 -13.57 -10.18
CA GLY A 70 -4.37 -14.34 -10.03
C GLY A 70 -5.03 -14.31 -8.64
N ALA A 71 -4.44 -13.64 -7.65
CA ALA A 71 -5.11 -13.46 -6.36
C ALA A 71 -6.32 -12.52 -6.51
N LYS A 72 -7.33 -12.65 -5.64
CA LYS A 72 -8.43 -11.68 -5.58
C LYS A 72 -8.27 -10.85 -4.31
N ILE A 73 -8.28 -9.53 -4.46
CA ILE A 73 -8.29 -8.60 -3.34
C ILE A 73 -9.70 -8.04 -3.19
N ILE A 74 -10.30 -8.25 -2.03
CA ILE A 74 -11.67 -7.86 -1.73
C ILE A 74 -11.63 -6.75 -0.67
N ARG A 75 -12.30 -5.64 -0.93
CA ARG A 75 -12.51 -4.58 0.05
C ARG A 75 -13.69 -4.96 0.94
N GLU A 76 -13.41 -5.45 2.14
CA GLU A 76 -14.42 -5.82 3.14
C GLU A 76 -15.02 -4.58 3.81
N ASP A 77 -14.22 -3.53 3.99
CA ASP A 77 -14.63 -2.25 4.57
C ASP A 77 -13.76 -1.10 3.99
N SER A 78 -14.05 0.12 4.41
CA SER A 78 -13.25 1.31 4.18
C SER A 78 -11.77 1.14 4.54
N ASP A 79 -11.46 0.41 5.62
CA ASP A 79 -10.10 0.22 6.18
C ASP A 79 -9.62 -1.24 6.24
N ARG A 80 -10.29 -2.16 5.51
CA ARG A 80 -9.96 -3.59 5.51
C ARG A 80 -9.87 -4.18 4.12
N LEU A 81 -8.87 -5.03 3.92
CA LEU A 81 -8.67 -5.80 2.69
C LEU A 81 -8.59 -7.28 3.03
N ARG A 82 -9.26 -8.11 2.23
CA ARG A 82 -9.13 -9.57 2.26
C ARG A 82 -8.46 -10.05 0.99
N ILE A 83 -7.47 -10.94 1.14
CA ILE A 83 -6.88 -11.66 0.02
C ILE A 83 -7.47 -13.06 -0.06
N VAL A 84 -7.98 -13.42 -1.23
CA VAL A 84 -8.28 -14.80 -1.62
C VAL A 84 -7.15 -15.24 -2.57
N PRO A 85 -6.25 -16.14 -2.13
CA PRO A 85 -5.07 -16.49 -2.90
C PRO A 85 -5.43 -17.35 -4.12
N ALA A 86 -4.58 -17.31 -5.15
CA ALA A 86 -4.67 -18.24 -6.26
C ALA A 86 -4.01 -19.58 -5.89
N TYR A 87 -4.49 -20.67 -6.50
CA TYR A 87 -3.83 -21.98 -6.34
C TYR A 87 -2.53 -22.07 -7.15
N GLN A 88 -2.50 -21.42 -8.32
CA GLN A 88 -1.34 -21.28 -9.20
C GLN A 88 -1.14 -19.79 -9.52
N HIS A 89 0.08 -19.28 -9.35
CA HIS A 89 0.42 -17.90 -9.66
C HIS A 89 0.83 -17.76 -11.13
N ALA A 90 0.29 -16.75 -11.81
CA ALA A 90 0.82 -16.36 -13.11
C ALA A 90 2.14 -15.60 -12.93
N ALA A 91 3.04 -15.72 -13.90
CA ALA A 91 4.26 -14.91 -13.93
C ALA A 91 3.90 -13.43 -14.15
N THR A 92 4.66 -12.53 -13.51
CA THR A 92 4.51 -11.09 -13.70
C THR A 92 5.84 -10.37 -13.64
N ASN A 93 5.92 -9.20 -14.27
CA ASN A 93 7.08 -8.32 -14.19
C ASN A 93 6.83 -7.25 -13.11
N ILE A 94 7.85 -6.97 -12.31
CA ILE A 94 7.83 -5.88 -11.33
C ILE A 94 8.84 -4.81 -11.75
N GLU A 95 8.39 -3.57 -11.80
CA GLU A 95 9.23 -2.39 -12.01
C GLU A 95 8.94 -1.40 -10.90
N THR A 96 9.96 -1.06 -10.11
CA THR A 96 9.83 -0.13 -8.99
C THR A 96 9.80 1.31 -9.49
N GLN A 97 8.89 2.12 -8.96
CA GLN A 97 8.70 3.50 -9.39
C GLN A 97 8.34 4.38 -8.18
N PRO A 98 8.61 5.70 -8.22
CA PRO A 98 8.11 6.62 -7.19
C PRO A 98 6.58 6.51 -7.04
N TYR A 99 6.08 6.72 -5.81
CA TYR A 99 4.64 6.69 -5.53
C TYR A 99 3.87 7.61 -6.51
N PRO A 100 2.75 7.16 -7.11
CA PRO A 100 1.94 5.97 -6.79
C PRO A 100 2.38 4.67 -7.50
N GLY A 101 3.56 4.63 -8.11
CA GLY A 101 4.14 3.43 -8.70
C GLY A 101 4.46 2.33 -7.68
N PHE A 102 4.93 1.17 -8.16
CA PHE A 102 5.20 0.03 -7.29
C PHE A 102 6.36 0.33 -6.32
N PRO A 103 6.15 0.20 -5.00
CA PRO A 103 7.14 0.62 -4.02
C PRO A 103 8.33 -0.35 -3.97
N THR A 104 9.55 0.20 -3.96
CA THR A 104 10.78 -0.61 -3.86
C THR A 104 10.82 -1.44 -2.59
N ASP A 105 10.19 -0.97 -1.51
CA ASP A 105 10.13 -1.67 -0.21
C ASP A 105 9.29 -2.96 -0.24
N MET A 106 8.49 -3.17 -1.29
CA MET A 106 7.69 -4.40 -1.50
C MET A 106 8.33 -5.38 -2.48
N GLN A 107 9.42 -4.97 -3.14
CA GLN A 107 10.06 -5.77 -4.17
C GLN A 107 10.63 -7.10 -3.62
N PRO A 108 11.32 -7.14 -2.45
CA PRO A 108 11.81 -8.39 -1.88
C PRO A 108 10.71 -9.41 -1.54
N GLN A 109 9.59 -8.94 -1.01
CA GLN A 109 8.43 -9.76 -0.65
C GLN A 109 7.82 -10.39 -1.90
N PHE A 110 7.72 -9.63 -2.99
CA PHE A 110 7.27 -10.16 -4.28
C PHE A 110 8.28 -11.12 -4.91
N MET A 111 9.59 -10.93 -4.72
CA MET A 111 10.56 -11.95 -5.16
C MET A 111 10.31 -13.29 -4.47
N ALA A 112 10.06 -13.28 -3.16
CA ALA A 112 9.74 -14.50 -2.42
C ALA A 112 8.44 -15.17 -2.90
N LEU A 113 7.45 -14.37 -3.31
CA LEU A 113 6.18 -14.85 -3.85
C LEU A 113 6.27 -15.44 -5.27
N LEU A 114 7.22 -14.95 -6.06
CA LEU A 114 7.41 -15.34 -7.47
C LEU A 114 8.53 -16.38 -7.65
N ALA A 115 9.11 -16.87 -6.55
CA ALA A 115 10.17 -17.89 -6.55
C ALA A 115 9.67 -19.30 -6.92
#